data_AF-A0A363SYI2-F1
#
_entry.id   AF-A0A363SYI2-F1
#
_cell.length_a   1.000
_cell.length_b   1.000
_cell.length_c   1.000
_cell.angle_alpha   90.00
_cell.angle_beta   90.00
_cell.angle_gamma   90.00
#
_symmetry.space_group_name_H-M   'P 1'
#
loop_
_entity.id
_entity.type
_entity.pdbx_description
1 polymer ?
#
loop_
_entity_poly.entity_id
_entity_poly.type
_entity_poly.pdbx_seq_one_letter_code
_entity_poly.pdbx_strand_id
1 'polypeptide(L)'
;MITAPPTLENQLQHERMARAQAALMSGDMQVMVLTDCTWMVASKSNHYIVSLDDDAWACTCPDFTGRCQHFGLRCKHIEAVRMVEIQKIAESGLGNQNMKTKFSTTHMEEHMNKAISKPDPPTSDPVIEQILWKLRQPLDMNRVKRRQAGGQGTVPYLEGYDVIEVANDLFTFRWSFDLVSEPHIMRWDKTVTFYDQRLKKKVPVLGEDGKVNTEVAGVAYITGRIIVELDGKTYSHADAGRCTFNGDTPEALDVAIAGAVTDCLKRCFRQLGEQFGNSLYDKEIARTAGLENGASNSHGSNGNGRSEKSSGQVATPVASVSQTEGLQYRDGITVDTTNAAELEAFNAFKSAHHEDFPASRETLRAWVASLNGKK
;
A
#
# COMPACT_ATOMS: atom_id res chain seq x y z
N MET A 1 -5.87 27.08 24.63
CA MET A 1 -5.99 25.61 24.81
C MET A 1 -5.27 24.99 23.64
N ILE A 2 -4.13 24.34 23.91
CA ILE A 2 -3.24 23.79 22.89
C ILE A 2 -3.71 22.36 22.64
N THR A 3 -4.44 22.14 21.56
CA THR A 3 -4.73 20.80 21.05
C THR A 3 -3.44 20.21 20.47
N ALA A 4 -2.88 19.23 21.17
CA ALA A 4 -1.80 18.36 20.68
C ALA A 4 -2.34 17.38 19.61
N PRO A 5 -1.46 16.74 18.79
CA PRO A 5 -1.76 16.33 17.42
C PRO A 5 -2.51 14.98 17.27
N PRO A 6 -3.19 14.75 16.13
CA PRO A 6 -4.07 13.60 15.89
C PRO A 6 -3.35 12.25 15.63
N THR A 7 -2.12 12.05 16.07
CA THR A 7 -1.33 10.84 15.75
C THR A 7 -1.56 9.68 16.71
N LEU A 8 -1.71 9.91 18.02
CA LEU A 8 -1.83 8.83 19.01
C LEU A 8 -3.24 8.22 19.04
N GLU A 9 -4.29 9.04 18.99
CA GLU A 9 -5.68 8.55 19.00
C GLU A 9 -6.00 7.71 17.77
N ASN A 10 -5.50 8.12 16.59
CA ASN A 10 -5.66 7.36 15.36
C ASN A 10 -4.89 6.03 15.40
N GLN A 11 -3.67 5.99 15.95
CA GLN A 11 -2.93 4.75 16.16
C GLN A 11 -3.68 3.81 17.12
N LEU A 12 -4.17 4.33 18.24
CA LEU A 12 -4.95 3.58 19.22
C LEU A 12 -6.27 3.05 18.64
N GLN A 13 -6.92 3.79 17.76
CA GLN A 13 -8.12 3.31 17.06
C GLN A 13 -7.77 2.21 16.05
N HIS A 14 -6.67 2.37 15.32
CA HIS A 14 -6.20 1.39 14.35
C HIS A 14 -5.85 0.04 15.01
N GLU A 15 -5.16 0.03 16.15
CA GLU A 15 -4.87 -1.19 16.90
C GLU A 15 -6.14 -1.91 17.41
N ARG A 16 -7.21 -1.17 17.69
CA ARG A 16 -8.50 -1.77 18.10
C ARG A 16 -9.21 -2.43 16.92
N MET A 17 -9.15 -1.77 15.77
CA MET A 17 -9.68 -2.27 14.50
C MET A 17 -8.96 -3.54 14.05
N ALA A 18 -7.62 -3.55 14.04
CA ALA A 18 -6.82 -4.73 13.69
C ALA A 18 -7.13 -5.92 14.61
N ARG A 19 -7.30 -5.68 15.92
CA ARG A 19 -7.70 -6.72 16.89
C ARG A 19 -9.12 -7.24 16.66
N ALA A 20 -10.05 -6.40 16.21
CA ALA A 20 -11.40 -6.81 15.87
C ALA A 20 -11.38 -7.74 14.64
N GLN A 21 -10.71 -7.31 13.58
CA GLN A 21 -10.58 -8.06 12.33
C GLN A 21 -9.92 -9.43 12.55
N ALA A 22 -8.79 -9.47 13.26
CA ALA A 22 -8.10 -10.71 13.55
C ALA A 22 -8.98 -11.70 14.34
N ALA A 23 -9.76 -11.19 15.31
CA ALA A 23 -10.63 -12.02 16.13
C ALA A 23 -11.87 -12.53 15.37
N LEU A 24 -12.40 -11.76 14.41
CA LEU A 24 -13.45 -12.24 13.51
C LEU A 24 -12.92 -13.34 12.59
N MET A 25 -11.73 -13.14 11.99
CA MET A 25 -11.13 -14.11 11.08
C MET A 25 -10.75 -15.43 11.76
N SER A 26 -10.29 -15.38 13.02
CA SER A 26 -9.96 -16.60 13.78
C SER A 26 -11.18 -17.31 14.37
N GLY A 27 -12.38 -16.71 14.28
CA GLY A 27 -13.59 -17.20 14.93
C GLY A 27 -13.61 -16.99 16.46
N ASP A 28 -12.61 -16.31 17.02
CA ASP A 28 -12.54 -15.94 18.45
C ASP A 28 -13.57 -14.88 18.85
N MET A 29 -14.22 -14.26 17.88
CA MET A 29 -15.28 -13.28 18.05
C MET A 29 -16.42 -13.55 17.06
N GLN A 30 -17.65 -13.53 17.56
CA GLN A 30 -18.86 -13.68 16.76
C GLN A 30 -19.83 -12.56 17.10
N VAL A 31 -20.45 -11.99 16.07
CA VAL A 31 -21.44 -10.92 16.20
C VAL A 31 -22.82 -11.50 15.88
N MET A 32 -23.76 -11.32 16.80
CA MET A 32 -25.15 -11.70 16.64
C MET A 32 -26.03 -10.46 16.72
N VAL A 33 -26.91 -10.28 15.75
CA VAL A 33 -27.88 -9.18 15.73
C VAL A 33 -28.99 -9.51 16.73
N LEU A 34 -29.27 -8.59 17.67
CA LEU A 34 -30.41 -8.70 18.58
C LEU A 34 -31.59 -7.86 18.09
N THR A 35 -31.31 -6.63 17.66
CA THR A 35 -32.26 -5.70 17.05
C THR A 35 -31.55 -4.91 15.94
N ASP A 36 -32.26 -4.03 15.25
CA ASP A 36 -31.70 -3.19 14.17
C ASP A 36 -30.56 -2.26 14.65
N CYS A 37 -30.48 -1.99 15.96
CA CYS A 37 -29.49 -1.10 16.54
C CYS A 37 -28.77 -1.71 17.76
N THR A 38 -28.89 -3.02 17.97
CA THR A 38 -28.27 -3.71 19.12
C THR A 38 -27.72 -5.07 18.70
N TRP A 39 -26.49 -5.35 19.12
CA TRP A 39 -25.75 -6.57 18.81
C TRP A 39 -25.16 -7.19 20.06
N MET A 40 -25.08 -8.52 20.08
CA MET A 40 -24.28 -9.27 21.04
C MET A 40 -22.97 -9.68 20.37
N VAL A 41 -21.85 -9.33 20.99
CA VAL A 41 -20.51 -9.74 20.56
C VAL A 41 -19.98 -10.78 21.54
N ALA A 42 -19.97 -12.04 21.12
CA ALA A 42 -19.40 -13.14 21.89
C ALA A 42 -17.89 -13.23 21.60
N SER A 43 -17.06 -13.32 22.63
CA SER A 43 -15.62 -13.58 22.48
C SER A 43 -15.14 -14.57 23.54
N LYS A 44 -14.72 -15.75 23.08
CA LYS A 44 -14.35 -16.90 23.89
C LYS A 44 -15.45 -17.26 24.92
N SER A 45 -15.35 -16.70 26.13
CA SER A 45 -16.23 -16.95 27.28
C SER A 45 -16.99 -15.73 27.79
N ASN A 46 -16.81 -14.57 27.17
CA ASN A 46 -17.52 -13.33 27.53
C ASN A 46 -18.45 -12.89 26.40
N HIS A 47 -19.52 -12.19 26.74
CA HIS A 47 -20.41 -11.55 25.79
C HIS A 47 -20.58 -10.09 26.17
N TYR A 48 -20.57 -9.23 25.17
CA TYR A 48 -20.77 -7.79 25.34
C TYR A 48 -21.91 -7.33 24.45
N ILE A 49 -22.70 -6.38 24.95
CA ILE A 49 -23.75 -5.74 24.17
C ILE A 49 -23.16 -4.48 23.55
N VAL A 50 -23.39 -4.33 22.25
CA VAL A 50 -23.07 -3.13 21.48
C VAL A 50 -24.38 -2.53 21.02
N SER A 51 -24.54 -1.22 21.16
CA SER A 51 -25.72 -0.49 20.67
C SER A 51 -25.30 0.78 19.94
N LEU A 52 -26.17 1.24 19.05
CA LEU A 52 -26.04 2.50 18.33
C LEU A 52 -27.32 3.30 18.56
N ASP A 53 -27.22 4.47 19.17
CA ASP A 53 -28.34 5.37 19.45
C ASP A 53 -28.00 6.78 18.95
N ASP A 54 -28.78 7.33 18.01
CA ASP A 54 -28.53 8.65 17.39
C ASP A 54 -27.05 8.90 17.04
N ASP A 55 -26.43 7.95 16.31
CA ASP A 55 -25.00 7.91 15.92
C ASP A 55 -23.98 7.74 17.07
N ALA A 56 -24.42 7.61 18.32
CA ALA A 56 -23.57 7.33 19.46
C ALA A 56 -23.42 5.82 19.69
N TRP A 57 -22.21 5.31 19.46
CA TRP A 57 -21.87 3.92 19.78
C TRP A 57 -21.71 3.73 21.29
N ALA A 58 -22.28 2.65 21.82
CA ALA A 58 -22.05 2.19 23.18
C ALA A 58 -21.67 0.71 23.20
N CYS A 59 -20.85 0.31 24.17
CA CYS A 59 -20.50 -1.08 24.39
C CYS A 59 -20.35 -1.38 25.88
N THR A 60 -20.84 -2.54 26.33
CA THR A 60 -20.73 -2.96 27.75
C THR A 60 -19.34 -3.49 28.13
N CYS A 61 -18.35 -3.45 27.23
CA CYS A 61 -17.02 -3.99 27.54
C CYS A 61 -16.19 -3.04 28.42
N PRO A 62 -15.30 -3.57 29.28
CA PRO A 62 -14.46 -2.75 30.17
C PRO A 62 -13.56 -1.74 29.45
N ASP A 63 -13.11 -2.05 28.23
CA ASP A 63 -12.30 -1.11 27.44
C ASP A 63 -13.13 0.10 26.99
N PHE A 64 -14.41 -0.10 26.68
CA PHE A 64 -15.29 0.99 26.27
C PHE A 64 -15.68 1.87 27.45
N THR A 65 -16.21 1.26 28.51
CA THR A 65 -16.66 1.97 29.71
C THR A 65 -15.52 2.66 30.46
N GLY A 66 -14.32 2.06 30.45
CA GLY A 66 -13.16 2.61 31.15
C GLY A 66 -12.35 3.64 30.35
N ARG A 67 -12.20 3.44 29.04
CA ARG A 67 -11.31 4.29 28.22
C ARG A 67 -12.00 4.87 27.00
N CYS A 68 -12.62 4.03 26.17
CA CYS A 68 -13.00 4.48 24.83
C CYS A 68 -14.08 5.57 24.86
N GLN A 69 -15.05 5.49 25.80
CA GLN A 69 -16.09 6.50 25.95
C GLN A 69 -15.54 7.90 26.25
N HIS A 70 -14.47 8.00 27.05
CA HIS A 70 -13.88 9.28 27.46
C HIS A 70 -13.04 9.93 26.37
N PHE A 71 -12.43 9.11 25.50
CA PHE A 71 -11.53 9.56 24.44
C PHE A 71 -12.17 9.53 23.04
N GLY A 72 -13.48 9.29 22.93
CA GLY A 72 -14.17 9.20 21.64
C GLY A 72 -13.69 8.04 20.75
N LEU A 73 -13.08 7.01 21.35
CA LEU A 73 -12.60 5.83 20.64
C LEU A 73 -13.71 4.78 20.52
N ARG A 74 -13.57 3.85 19.59
CA ARG A 74 -14.42 2.66 19.48
C ARG A 74 -13.62 1.43 19.91
N CYS A 75 -14.21 0.62 20.77
CA CYS A 75 -13.58 -0.63 21.21
C CYS A 75 -13.58 -1.68 20.08
N LYS A 76 -12.83 -2.78 20.27
CA LYS A 76 -12.79 -3.87 19.28
C LYS A 76 -14.16 -4.50 18.98
N HIS A 77 -15.10 -4.48 19.93
CA HIS A 77 -16.43 -5.07 19.72
C HIS A 77 -17.31 -4.16 18.85
N ILE A 78 -17.21 -2.84 19.03
CA ILE A 78 -17.86 -1.88 18.15
C ILE A 78 -17.32 -2.02 16.73
N GLU A 79 -15.99 -2.10 16.56
CA GLU A 79 -15.40 -2.29 15.23
C GLU A 79 -15.80 -3.64 14.60
N ALA A 80 -15.94 -4.71 15.40
CA ALA A 80 -16.42 -5.98 14.91
C ALA A 80 -17.86 -5.91 14.39
N VAL A 81 -18.76 -5.23 15.11
CA VAL A 81 -20.14 -5.00 14.66
C VAL A 81 -20.16 -4.20 13.35
N ARG A 82 -19.36 -3.13 13.26
CA ARG A 82 -19.27 -2.32 12.04
C ARG A 82 -18.81 -3.15 10.85
N MET A 83 -17.79 -4.00 11.03
CA MET A 83 -17.29 -4.87 9.96
C MET A 83 -18.35 -5.86 9.47
N VAL A 84 -19.10 -6.49 10.40
CA VAL A 84 -20.14 -7.48 10.06
C VAL A 84 -21.35 -6.83 9.39
N GLU A 85 -21.83 -5.68 9.88
CA GLU A 85 -22.96 -4.98 9.25
C GLU A 85 -22.58 -4.45 7.86
N ILE A 86 -21.35 -3.98 7.65
CA ILE A 86 -20.85 -3.60 6.32
C ILE A 86 -20.86 -4.78 5.36
N GLN A 87 -20.41 -5.96 5.81
CA GLN A 87 -20.43 -7.18 4.98
C GLN A 87 -21.86 -7.60 4.64
N LYS A 88 -22.78 -7.54 5.62
CA LYS A 88 -24.20 -7.85 5.41
C LYS A 88 -24.86 -6.89 4.41
N ILE A 89 -24.52 -5.60 4.45
CA ILE A 89 -24.98 -4.62 3.46
C ILE A 89 -24.44 -4.98 2.07
N ALA A 90 -23.14 -5.30 1.96
CA ALA A 90 -22.53 -5.69 0.70
C ALA A 90 -23.16 -6.97 0.10
N GLU A 91 -23.45 -7.97 0.93
CA GLU A 91 -24.10 -9.22 0.52
C GLU A 91 -25.58 -9.02 0.13
N SER A 92 -26.30 -8.14 0.84
CA SER A 92 -27.70 -7.80 0.52
C SER A 92 -27.84 -7.02 -0.80
N GLY A 93 -26.81 -6.25 -1.19
CA GLY A 93 -26.75 -5.52 -2.46
C GLY A 93 -26.59 -6.42 -3.70
N LEU A 94 -26.15 -7.67 -3.53
CA LEU A 94 -25.96 -8.65 -4.61
C LEU A 94 -27.17 -9.59 -4.79
N GLY A 95 -28.18 -9.52 -3.92
CA GLY A 95 -29.24 -10.52 -3.78
C GLY A 95 -30.63 -10.17 -4.32
N ASN A 96 -30.80 -9.18 -5.21
CA ASN A 96 -32.12 -8.83 -5.75
C ASN A 96 -32.12 -8.56 -7.26
N GLN A 97 -31.83 -9.60 -8.05
CA GLN A 97 -32.26 -9.69 -9.45
C GLN A 97 -33.10 -10.95 -9.64
N ASN A 98 -34.36 -10.92 -9.17
CA ASN A 98 -35.50 -11.60 -9.80
C ASN A 98 -36.74 -11.46 -8.91
N MET A 99 -37.53 -10.41 -9.12
CA MET A 99 -38.97 -10.55 -8.98
C MET A 99 -39.71 -9.58 -9.89
N LYS A 100 -40.42 -10.16 -10.87
CA LYS A 100 -41.46 -9.52 -11.67
C LYS A 100 -42.46 -8.79 -10.77
N THR A 101 -42.83 -7.57 -11.13
CA THR A 101 -44.25 -7.18 -11.04
C THR A 101 -44.59 -6.13 -12.10
N LYS A 102 -45.49 -6.53 -13.01
CA LYS A 102 -46.33 -5.64 -13.81
C LYS A 102 -47.21 -4.81 -12.86
N PHE A 103 -47.51 -3.56 -13.20
CA PHE A 103 -48.83 -2.88 -13.10
C PHE A 103 -48.54 -1.39 -13.38
N SER A 104 -48.77 -0.92 -14.61
CA SER A 104 -50.02 -0.31 -15.10
C SER A 104 -50.51 0.86 -14.25
N THR A 105 -50.29 2.04 -14.81
CA THR A 105 -50.93 3.34 -14.62
C THR A 105 -52.37 3.26 -14.10
N THR A 106 -52.72 4.05 -13.08
CA THR A 106 -53.89 4.94 -13.11
C THR A 106 -53.69 6.09 -12.11
N HIS A 107 -54.00 7.29 -12.58
CA HIS A 107 -54.02 8.59 -11.95
C HIS A 107 -55.23 8.71 -11.00
N MET A 108 -55.12 9.34 -9.82
CA MET A 108 -56.14 10.25 -9.25
C MET A 108 -55.68 10.89 -7.92
N GLU A 109 -55.57 12.22 -7.99
CA GLU A 109 -55.91 13.27 -7.03
C GLU A 109 -55.38 13.25 -5.58
N GLU A 110 -54.62 14.31 -5.27
CA GLU A 110 -54.17 14.75 -3.96
C GLU A 110 -55.35 15.12 -3.05
N HIS A 111 -55.22 14.77 -1.76
CA HIS A 111 -55.94 15.43 -0.67
C HIS A 111 -54.93 15.97 0.33
N MET A 112 -54.90 17.30 0.40
CA MET A 112 -54.05 18.13 1.24
C MET A 112 -54.42 17.95 2.72
N ASN A 113 -53.54 17.37 3.52
CA ASN A 113 -53.42 17.57 4.98
C ASN A 113 -52.31 16.70 5.59
N LYS A 114 -51.09 17.23 5.77
CA LYS A 114 -50.29 16.96 6.97
C LYS A 114 -49.01 17.81 7.05
N ALA A 115 -48.83 18.39 8.24
CA ALA A 115 -47.63 18.82 8.93
C ALA A 115 -46.34 19.07 8.11
N ILE A 116 -45.81 20.29 8.26
CA ILE A 116 -44.41 20.64 8.02
C ILE A 116 -43.52 19.59 8.71
N SER A 117 -42.94 18.69 7.93
CA SER A 117 -41.86 17.82 8.38
C SER A 117 -40.65 18.71 8.65
N LYS A 118 -40.09 18.56 9.86
CA LYS A 118 -38.74 19.06 10.13
C LYS A 118 -37.79 18.42 9.11
N PRO A 119 -36.75 19.13 8.65
CA PRO A 119 -35.73 18.50 7.84
C PRO A 119 -35.12 17.37 8.66
N ASP A 120 -35.19 16.15 8.13
CA ASP A 120 -34.46 15.02 8.67
C ASP A 120 -32.98 15.42 8.81
N PRO A 121 -32.28 15.04 9.89
CA PRO A 121 -30.84 15.23 9.97
C PRO A 121 -30.19 14.56 8.75
N PRO A 122 -29.12 15.12 8.17
CA PRO A 122 -28.49 14.53 6.99
C PRO A 122 -27.89 13.18 7.41
N THR A 123 -28.63 12.11 7.16
CA THR A 123 -28.16 10.74 7.33
C THR A 123 -27.00 10.57 6.35
N SER A 124 -25.78 10.55 6.85
CA SER A 124 -24.58 10.31 6.03
C SER A 124 -24.78 8.99 5.28
N ASP A 125 -24.70 9.02 3.95
CA ASP A 125 -24.81 7.83 3.11
C ASP A 125 -23.79 6.78 3.61
N PRO A 126 -24.21 5.55 3.97
CA PRO A 126 -23.32 4.50 4.48
C PRO A 126 -22.14 4.19 3.53
N VAL A 127 -22.29 4.46 2.23
CA VAL A 127 -21.20 4.35 1.25
C VAL A 127 -20.12 5.41 1.51
N ILE A 128 -20.51 6.65 1.83
CA ILE A 128 -19.56 7.74 2.13
C ILE A 128 -18.77 7.41 3.39
N GLU A 129 -19.44 6.94 4.44
CA GLU A 129 -18.77 6.55 5.67
C GLU A 129 -17.75 5.42 5.44
N GLN A 130 -18.06 4.49 4.52
CA GLN A 130 -17.11 3.46 4.11
C GLN A 130 -15.90 4.06 3.36
N ILE A 131 -16.12 4.99 2.44
CA ILE A 131 -15.04 5.68 1.70
C ILE A 131 -14.15 6.47 2.66
N LEU A 132 -14.74 7.27 3.55
CA LEU A 132 -14.00 8.04 4.55
C LEU A 132 -13.22 7.13 5.50
N TRP A 133 -13.78 5.99 5.88
CA TRP A 133 -13.10 4.99 6.68
C TRP A 133 -11.91 4.36 5.93
N LYS A 134 -12.07 4.00 4.65
CA LYS A 134 -11.00 3.44 3.81
C LYS A 134 -9.87 4.46 3.62
N LEU A 135 -10.19 5.73 3.35
CA LEU A 135 -9.22 6.82 3.19
C LEU A 135 -8.36 7.06 4.44
N ARG A 136 -8.91 6.78 5.63
CA ARG A 136 -8.21 6.89 6.92
C ARG A 136 -7.35 5.66 7.26
N GLN A 137 -7.47 4.56 6.51
CA GLN A 137 -6.64 3.39 6.76
C GLN A 137 -5.17 3.72 6.47
N PRO A 138 -4.22 3.12 7.22
CA PRO A 138 -2.81 3.21 6.89
C PRO A 138 -2.54 2.70 5.49
N LEU A 139 -1.47 3.24 4.88
CA LEU A 139 -0.99 2.73 3.61
C LEU A 139 -0.43 1.31 3.80
N ASP A 140 -0.87 0.39 2.95
CA ASP A 140 -0.24 -0.94 2.86
C ASP A 140 1.18 -0.81 2.29
N MET A 141 2.19 -1.16 3.09
CA MET A 141 3.59 -1.03 2.72
C MET A 141 3.99 -1.95 1.55
N ASN A 142 3.20 -2.98 1.22
CA ASN A 142 3.43 -3.81 0.03
C ASN A 142 3.20 -3.07 -1.29
N ARG A 143 2.36 -2.03 -1.27
CA ARG A 143 2.11 -1.14 -2.42
C ARG A 143 3.29 -0.17 -2.66
N VAL A 144 4.16 0.00 -1.67
CA VAL A 144 5.27 0.95 -1.73
C VAL A 144 6.45 0.36 -2.49
N LYS A 145 6.87 1.05 -3.55
CA LYS A 145 8.10 0.76 -4.29
C LYS A 145 9.19 1.74 -3.90
N ARG A 146 10.45 1.39 -4.21
CA ARG A 146 11.61 2.27 -3.99
C ARG A 146 12.33 2.55 -5.30
N ARG A 147 12.76 3.79 -5.49
CA ARG A 147 13.61 4.20 -6.60
C ARG A 147 14.90 4.82 -6.09
N GLN A 148 15.97 4.73 -6.86
CA GLN A 148 17.21 5.43 -6.56
C GLN A 148 16.97 6.94 -6.63
N ALA A 149 17.38 7.67 -5.60
CA ALA A 149 17.40 9.12 -5.60
C ALA A 149 18.82 9.64 -5.89
N GLY A 150 18.94 10.95 -6.15
CA GLY A 150 20.25 11.57 -6.30
C GLY A 150 21.13 11.33 -5.07
N GLY A 151 22.24 10.61 -5.24
CA GLY A 151 23.12 10.18 -4.15
C GLY A 151 23.05 8.67 -3.88
N GLN A 152 23.34 8.26 -2.64
CA GLN A 152 23.37 6.86 -2.18
C GLN A 152 22.05 6.39 -1.54
N GLY A 153 20.96 7.17 -1.70
CA GLY A 153 19.67 6.90 -1.05
C GLY A 153 18.60 6.38 -2.02
N THR A 154 17.62 5.66 -1.48
CA THR A 154 16.39 5.31 -2.20
C THR A 154 15.20 6.08 -1.61
N VAL A 155 14.21 6.39 -2.45
CA VAL A 155 13.00 7.13 -2.08
C VAL A 155 11.78 6.25 -2.35
N PRO A 156 10.85 6.11 -1.39
CA PRO A 156 9.62 5.36 -1.58
C PRO A 156 8.63 6.11 -2.48
N TYR A 157 7.80 5.37 -3.20
CA TYR A 157 6.74 5.91 -4.05
C TYR A 157 5.65 4.86 -4.32
N LEU A 158 4.46 5.33 -4.68
CA LEU A 158 3.40 4.50 -5.26
C LEU A 158 3.45 4.54 -6.79
N GLU A 159 3.17 3.41 -7.42
CA GLU A 159 3.09 3.28 -8.88
C GLU A 159 1.85 4.00 -9.42
N GLY A 160 1.90 4.45 -10.67
CA GLY A 160 0.80 5.21 -11.29
C GLY A 160 -0.50 4.40 -11.38
N TYR A 161 -0.39 3.14 -11.83
CA TYR A 161 -1.56 2.26 -11.96
C TYR A 161 -2.19 1.94 -10.60
N ASP A 162 -1.38 1.72 -9.55
CA ASP A 162 -1.86 1.45 -8.19
C ASP A 162 -2.72 2.61 -7.66
N VAL A 163 -2.28 3.85 -7.87
CA VAL A 163 -3.06 5.05 -7.50
C VAL A 163 -4.37 5.13 -8.27
N ILE A 164 -4.37 4.78 -9.57
CA ILE A 164 -5.58 4.76 -10.40
C ILE A 164 -6.55 3.68 -9.94
N GLU A 165 -6.08 2.45 -9.70
CA GLU A 165 -6.90 1.34 -9.22
C GLU A 165 -7.53 1.64 -7.86
N VAL A 166 -6.77 2.21 -6.93
CA VAL A 166 -7.30 2.62 -5.63
C VAL A 166 -8.32 3.76 -5.74
N ALA A 167 -8.13 4.70 -6.66
CA ALA A 167 -9.14 5.72 -6.94
C ALA A 167 -10.42 5.13 -7.55
N ASN A 168 -10.28 4.15 -8.46
CA ASN A 168 -11.41 3.44 -9.05
C ASN A 168 -12.21 2.67 -7.98
N ASP A 169 -11.54 1.94 -7.07
CA ASP A 169 -12.18 1.22 -5.97
C ASP A 169 -12.85 2.17 -4.96
N LEU A 170 -12.13 3.21 -4.51
CA LEU A 170 -12.63 4.13 -3.47
C LEU A 170 -13.77 4.99 -3.97
N PHE A 171 -13.66 5.52 -5.19
CA PHE A 171 -14.61 6.51 -5.70
C PHE A 171 -15.58 5.91 -6.70
N THR A 172 -15.58 4.60 -6.92
CA THR A 172 -16.50 3.91 -7.85
C THR A 172 -16.50 4.54 -9.24
N PHE A 173 -15.31 4.85 -9.75
CA PHE A 173 -15.09 5.58 -11.02
C PHE A 173 -15.68 7.01 -11.06
N ARG A 174 -16.18 7.56 -9.94
CA ARG A 174 -16.66 8.94 -9.84
C ARG A 174 -15.53 9.92 -9.54
N TRP A 175 -14.52 9.89 -10.38
CA TRP A 175 -13.41 10.83 -10.34
C TRP A 175 -12.90 11.13 -11.75
N SER A 176 -12.25 12.27 -11.92
CA SER A 176 -11.56 12.65 -13.15
C SER A 176 -10.23 13.34 -12.85
N PHE A 177 -9.39 13.44 -13.88
CA PHE A 177 -8.14 14.18 -13.83
C PHE A 177 -8.02 15.10 -15.05
N ASP A 178 -7.91 16.39 -14.79
CA ASP A 178 -7.75 17.42 -15.80
C ASP A 178 -6.31 17.93 -15.84
N LEU A 179 -5.79 18.15 -17.04
CA LEU A 179 -4.61 18.99 -17.22
C LEU A 179 -5.04 20.45 -17.17
N VAL A 180 -4.47 21.21 -16.24
CA VAL A 180 -4.81 22.62 -16.00
C VAL A 180 -3.90 23.54 -16.83
N SER A 181 -2.69 23.07 -17.15
CA SER A 181 -1.73 23.80 -17.97
C SER A 181 -1.15 22.91 -19.06
N GLU A 182 -0.61 23.53 -20.11
CA GLU A 182 0.29 22.83 -21.03
C GLU A 182 1.56 22.36 -20.30
N PRO A 183 2.21 21.28 -20.75
CA PRO A 183 3.50 20.88 -20.23
C PRO A 183 4.55 21.95 -20.53
N HIS A 184 5.26 22.37 -19.50
CA HIS A 184 6.34 23.32 -19.65
C HIS A 184 7.68 22.60 -19.53
N ILE A 185 8.62 22.95 -20.42
CA ILE A 185 9.92 22.28 -20.51
C ILE A 185 11.04 23.29 -20.28
N MET A 186 11.85 23.05 -19.25
CA MET A 186 13.08 23.82 -19.01
C MET A 186 14.28 22.95 -19.33
N ARG A 187 15.20 23.46 -20.16
CA ARG A 187 16.44 22.78 -20.57
C ARG A 187 17.65 23.57 -20.09
N TRP A 188 18.74 22.87 -19.79
CA TRP A 188 20.04 23.46 -19.48
C TRP A 188 21.17 22.53 -19.90
N ASP A 189 22.35 23.11 -20.14
CA ASP A 189 23.56 22.35 -20.38
C ASP A 189 24.13 21.82 -19.07
N LYS A 190 24.25 20.51 -18.96
CA LYS A 190 24.78 19.81 -17.79
C LYS A 190 26.17 19.32 -18.09
N THR A 191 27.15 19.72 -17.28
CA THR A 191 28.51 19.21 -17.38
C THR A 191 28.56 17.71 -17.14
N VAL A 192 29.13 16.98 -18.09
CA VAL A 192 29.40 15.54 -17.94
C VAL A 192 30.60 15.39 -17.02
N THR A 193 30.45 14.63 -15.94
CA THR A 193 31.51 14.41 -14.96
C THR A 193 31.79 12.93 -14.76
N PHE A 194 33.05 12.58 -14.51
CA PHE A 194 33.44 11.25 -14.02
C PHE A 194 34.04 11.35 -12.62
N TYR A 195 34.00 10.26 -11.85
CA TYR A 195 34.62 10.23 -10.53
C TYR A 195 36.09 9.85 -10.65
N ASP A 196 36.99 10.78 -10.35
CA ASP A 196 38.43 10.51 -10.30
C ASP A 196 38.78 9.94 -8.93
N GLN A 197 39.21 8.67 -8.88
CA GLN A 197 39.56 7.98 -7.65
C GLN A 197 40.78 8.60 -6.94
N ARG A 198 41.75 9.14 -7.70
CA ARG A 198 42.96 9.75 -7.16
C ARG A 198 42.63 11.08 -6.48
N LEU A 199 41.73 11.86 -7.08
CA LEU A 199 41.31 13.15 -6.55
C LEU A 199 40.11 13.04 -5.58
N LYS A 200 39.51 11.85 -5.47
CA LYS A 200 38.30 11.55 -4.68
C LYS A 200 37.18 12.57 -4.91
N LYS A 201 37.01 13.01 -6.16
CA LYS A 201 36.01 14.01 -6.54
C LYS A 201 35.52 13.80 -7.97
N LYS A 202 34.34 14.35 -8.26
CA LYS A 202 33.82 14.44 -9.63
C LYS A 202 34.60 15.52 -10.39
N VAL A 203 35.11 15.15 -11.56
CA VAL A 203 35.85 16.05 -12.48
C VAL A 203 35.15 16.07 -13.83
N PRO A 204 35.18 17.21 -14.56
CA PRO A 204 34.54 17.31 -15.87
C PRO A 204 35.23 16.41 -16.89
N VAL A 205 34.44 15.76 -17.74
CA VAL A 205 34.94 15.12 -18.96
C VAL A 205 35.30 16.22 -19.94
N LEU A 206 36.53 16.19 -20.47
CA LEU A 206 36.97 17.12 -21.50
C LEU A 206 36.79 16.45 -22.88
N GLY A 207 36.35 17.22 -23.87
CA GLY A 207 36.33 16.82 -25.27
C GLY A 207 37.71 16.84 -25.91
N GLU A 208 37.79 16.41 -27.17
CA GLU A 208 39.05 16.41 -27.94
C GLU A 208 39.65 17.82 -28.10
N ASP A 209 38.82 18.86 -28.03
CA ASP A 209 39.21 20.27 -28.07
C ASP A 209 39.66 20.84 -26.71
N GLY A 210 39.70 20.00 -25.67
CA GLY A 210 40.04 20.38 -24.31
C GLY A 210 38.94 21.16 -23.57
N LYS A 211 37.76 21.35 -24.17
CA LYS A 211 36.62 22.00 -23.50
C LYS A 211 35.82 21.00 -22.69
N VAL A 212 35.07 21.52 -21.72
CA VAL A 212 34.16 20.71 -20.90
C VAL A 212 33.04 20.15 -21.77
N ASN A 213 32.88 18.84 -21.74
CA ASN A 213 31.78 18.16 -22.41
C ASN A 213 30.47 18.38 -21.64
N THR A 214 29.40 18.71 -22.36
CA THR A 214 28.08 18.99 -21.80
C THR A 214 27.02 18.13 -22.48
N GLU A 215 26.03 17.68 -21.71
CA GLU A 215 24.82 17.03 -22.21
C GLU A 215 23.60 17.91 -21.93
N VAL A 216 22.58 17.84 -22.78
CA VAL A 216 21.30 18.50 -22.50
C VAL A 216 20.62 17.76 -21.36
N ALA A 217 20.21 18.51 -20.34
CA ALA A 217 19.32 18.03 -19.30
C ALA A 217 18.10 18.93 -19.21
N GLY A 218 17.00 18.40 -18.70
CA GLY A 218 15.79 19.17 -18.58
C GLY A 218 14.84 18.67 -17.52
N VAL A 219 13.81 19.48 -17.27
CA VAL A 219 12.66 19.12 -16.44
C VAL A 219 11.38 19.50 -17.17
N ALA A 220 10.46 18.54 -17.25
CA ALA A 220 9.08 18.77 -17.61
C ALA A 220 8.28 19.04 -16.34
N TYR A 221 7.47 20.10 -16.35
CA TYR A 221 6.54 20.44 -15.27
C TYR A 221 5.13 20.67 -15.82
N ILE A 222 4.13 20.15 -15.12
CA ILE A 222 2.72 20.28 -15.53
C ILE A 222 1.84 20.42 -14.30
N THR A 223 0.80 21.26 -14.40
CA THR A 223 -0.23 21.39 -13.37
C THR A 223 -1.48 20.64 -13.80
N GLY A 224 -2.04 19.88 -12.87
CA GLY A 224 -3.25 19.12 -13.06
C GLY A 224 -4.15 19.20 -11.85
N ARG A 225 -5.36 18.68 -11.99
CA ARG A 225 -6.37 18.69 -10.94
C ARG A 225 -7.14 17.38 -10.98
N ILE A 226 -7.30 16.74 -9.83
CA ILE A 226 -8.29 15.70 -9.66
C ILE A 226 -9.62 16.32 -9.23
N ILE A 227 -10.72 15.70 -9.66
CA ILE A 227 -12.07 16.00 -9.21
C ILE A 227 -12.67 14.67 -8.76
N VAL A 228 -13.26 14.64 -7.56
CA VAL A 228 -13.91 13.47 -6.97
C VAL A 228 -15.31 13.86 -6.55
N GLU A 229 -16.30 13.03 -6.88
CA GLU A 229 -17.67 13.23 -6.46
C GLU A 229 -18.01 12.36 -5.24
N LEU A 230 -18.38 13.00 -4.13
CA LEU A 230 -18.82 12.35 -2.90
C LEU A 230 -20.07 13.09 -2.40
N ASP A 231 -21.15 12.39 -2.06
CA ASP A 231 -22.39 13.03 -1.56
C ASP A 231 -23.06 14.01 -2.54
N GLY A 232 -22.89 13.80 -3.85
CA GLY A 232 -23.29 14.79 -4.86
C GLY A 232 -22.51 16.12 -4.79
N LYS A 233 -21.43 16.17 -3.99
CA LYS A 233 -20.49 17.29 -3.91
C LYS A 233 -19.21 16.94 -4.63
N THR A 234 -18.67 17.91 -5.34
CA THR A 234 -17.38 17.79 -6.03
C THR A 234 -16.26 18.32 -5.15
N TYR A 235 -15.27 17.47 -4.88
CA TYR A 235 -14.02 17.81 -4.19
C TYR A 235 -12.90 17.82 -5.22
N SER A 236 -12.05 18.85 -5.19
CA SER A 236 -10.97 18.95 -6.17
C SER A 236 -9.66 19.34 -5.53
N HIS A 237 -8.59 18.72 -6.00
CA HIS A 237 -7.22 19.00 -5.56
C HIS A 237 -6.31 19.18 -6.76
N ALA A 238 -5.54 20.27 -6.76
CA ALA A 238 -4.55 20.56 -7.78
C ALA A 238 -3.14 20.47 -7.19
N ASP A 239 -2.19 20.01 -8.00
CA ASP A 239 -0.77 19.99 -7.69
C ASP A 239 0.01 20.08 -9.02
N ALA A 240 1.33 20.19 -8.92
CA ALA A 240 2.23 20.16 -10.08
C ALA A 240 3.07 18.89 -10.06
N GLY A 241 3.11 18.19 -11.19
CA GLY A 241 4.00 17.06 -11.40
C GLY A 241 5.28 17.46 -12.13
N ARG A 242 6.34 16.69 -11.91
CA ARG A 242 7.65 16.96 -12.52
C ARG A 242 8.40 15.68 -12.87
N CYS A 243 9.11 15.72 -14.00
CA CYS A 243 10.02 14.67 -14.40
C CYS A 243 11.27 15.24 -15.04
N THR A 244 12.44 14.76 -14.63
CA THR A 244 13.72 15.15 -15.20
C THR A 244 14.12 14.21 -16.33
N PHE A 245 14.76 14.73 -17.37
CA PHE A 245 15.29 13.96 -18.48
C PHE A 245 16.72 14.41 -18.83
N ASN A 246 17.45 13.55 -19.53
CA ASN A 246 18.74 13.86 -20.14
C ASN A 246 18.67 13.49 -21.62
N GLY A 247 19.45 14.18 -22.44
CA GLY A 247 19.42 14.06 -23.89
C GLY A 247 18.40 15.02 -24.53
N ASP A 248 18.62 15.27 -25.81
CA ASP A 248 17.74 16.08 -26.66
C ASP A 248 17.13 15.20 -27.75
N THR A 249 16.31 14.23 -27.33
CA THR A 249 15.58 13.35 -28.24
C THR A 249 14.07 13.43 -27.99
N PRO A 250 13.23 13.19 -29.00
CA PRO A 250 11.79 13.11 -28.83
C PRO A 250 11.37 12.09 -27.78
N GLU A 251 12.06 10.95 -27.70
CA GLU A 251 11.78 9.87 -26.74
C GLU A 251 12.07 10.31 -25.30
N ALA A 252 13.17 11.04 -25.08
CA ALA A 252 13.49 11.60 -23.77
C ALA A 252 12.42 12.60 -23.32
N LEU A 253 11.90 13.40 -24.25
CA LEU A 253 10.84 14.37 -23.98
C LEU A 253 9.50 13.70 -23.70
N ASP A 254 9.13 12.67 -24.47
CA ASP A 254 7.88 11.92 -24.28
C ASP A 254 7.84 11.24 -22.90
N VAL A 255 8.93 10.56 -22.53
CA VAL A 255 9.09 9.95 -21.19
C VAL A 255 9.01 11.01 -20.08
N ALA A 256 9.59 12.20 -20.31
CA ALA A 256 9.52 13.28 -19.34
C ALA A 256 8.09 13.81 -19.16
N ILE A 257 7.36 14.03 -20.25
CA ILE A 257 5.99 14.53 -20.20
C ILE A 257 5.08 13.49 -19.55
N ALA A 258 5.13 12.23 -19.98
CA ALA A 258 4.35 11.14 -19.39
C ALA A 258 4.66 10.95 -17.89
N GLY A 259 5.95 11.03 -17.53
CA GLY A 259 6.40 10.98 -16.14
C GLY A 259 5.88 12.17 -15.32
N ALA A 260 5.88 13.38 -15.87
CA ALA A 260 5.39 14.57 -15.19
C ALA A 260 3.87 14.54 -15.00
N VAL A 261 3.12 14.07 -15.99
CA VAL A 261 1.66 13.86 -15.91
C VAL A 261 1.34 12.83 -14.82
N THR A 262 2.04 11.70 -14.81
CA THR A 262 1.83 10.65 -13.81
C THR A 262 2.21 11.11 -12.41
N ASP A 263 3.32 11.85 -12.25
CA ASP A 263 3.70 12.47 -10.98
C ASP A 263 2.63 13.47 -10.51
N CYS A 264 2.08 14.28 -11.43
CA CYS A 264 1.03 15.24 -11.14
C CYS A 264 -0.22 14.55 -10.60
N LEU A 265 -0.71 13.52 -11.29
CA LEU A 265 -1.86 12.71 -10.89
C LEU A 265 -1.70 12.20 -9.45
N LYS A 266 -0.57 11.53 -9.17
CA LYS A 266 -0.28 10.99 -7.83
C LYS A 266 -0.23 12.06 -6.76
N ARG A 267 0.35 13.22 -7.07
CA ARG A 267 0.45 14.35 -6.14
C ARG A 267 -0.90 15.01 -5.86
N CYS A 268 -1.79 15.06 -6.85
CA CYS A 268 -3.16 15.52 -6.66
C CYS A 268 -3.93 14.56 -5.73
N PHE A 269 -3.86 13.25 -5.98
CA PHE A 269 -4.49 12.22 -5.14
C PHE A 269 -3.96 12.15 -3.71
N ARG A 270 -2.66 12.40 -3.50
CA ARG A 270 -2.03 12.45 -2.17
C ARG A 270 -2.82 13.31 -1.18
N GLN A 271 -3.46 14.38 -1.65
CA GLN A 271 -4.23 15.29 -0.80
C GLN A 271 -5.50 14.68 -0.20
N LEU A 272 -5.96 13.53 -0.71
CA LEU A 272 -7.11 12.79 -0.18
C LEU A 272 -6.77 11.86 0.99
N GLY A 273 -5.48 11.63 1.29
CA GLY A 273 -5.05 10.94 2.51
C GLY A 273 -4.10 9.77 2.30
N GLU A 274 -4.05 8.90 3.31
CA GLU A 274 -3.01 7.88 3.46
C GLU A 274 -3.00 6.84 2.34
N GLN A 275 -4.18 6.46 1.84
CA GLN A 275 -4.33 5.50 0.74
C GLN A 275 -3.62 5.91 -0.56
N PHE A 276 -3.30 7.20 -0.71
CA PHE A 276 -2.61 7.77 -1.87
C PHE A 276 -1.17 8.23 -1.54
N GLY A 277 -0.60 7.72 -0.44
CA GLY A 277 0.82 7.89 -0.13
C GLY A 277 1.18 9.19 0.58
N ASN A 278 0.24 9.80 1.31
CA ASN A 278 0.52 11.00 2.11
C ASN A 278 1.62 10.76 3.16
N SER A 279 1.60 9.64 3.89
CA SER A 279 2.66 9.24 4.83
C SER A 279 4.04 9.07 4.21
N LEU A 280 4.17 8.84 2.90
CA LEU A 280 5.50 8.68 2.26
C LEU A 280 6.32 9.98 2.25
N TYR A 281 5.72 11.11 2.64
CA TYR A 281 6.40 12.40 2.81
C TYR A 281 6.90 12.63 4.24
N ASP A 282 6.44 11.83 5.20
CA ASP A 282 7.03 11.79 6.53
C ASP A 282 8.42 11.14 6.45
N LYS A 283 9.44 11.81 7.01
CA LYS A 283 10.84 11.36 6.88
C LYS A 283 11.11 10.04 7.58
N GLU A 284 10.46 9.78 8.70
CA GLU A 284 10.64 8.53 9.45
C GLU A 284 9.96 7.37 8.73
N ILE A 285 8.72 7.58 8.26
CA ILE A 285 8.02 6.56 7.45
C ILE A 285 8.77 6.32 6.14
N ALA A 286 9.23 7.38 5.47
CA ALA A 286 9.95 7.26 4.21
C ALA A 286 11.28 6.49 4.35
N ARG A 287 11.87 6.46 5.55
CA ARG A 287 13.11 5.71 5.81
C ARG A 287 12.87 4.20 5.81
N THR A 288 11.73 3.74 6.31
CA THR A 288 11.44 2.30 6.46
C THR A 288 10.47 1.75 5.41
N ALA A 289 9.62 2.60 4.82
CA ALA A 289 8.58 2.18 3.88
C ALA A 289 9.15 1.38 2.70
N GLY A 290 8.55 0.23 2.41
CA GLY A 290 8.95 -0.65 1.30
C GLY A 290 10.33 -1.31 1.43
N LEU A 291 10.98 -1.29 2.61
CA LEU A 291 12.22 -2.03 2.85
C LEU A 291 12.02 -3.50 3.24
N GLU A 292 10.81 -3.83 3.67
CA GLU A 292 10.40 -5.17 4.14
C GLU A 292 10.52 -6.23 3.02
N ASN A 293 10.54 -5.75 1.76
CA ASN A 293 10.69 -6.55 0.54
C ASN A 293 12.15 -6.64 0.02
N GLY A 294 13.16 -6.19 0.79
CA GLY A 294 14.54 -6.03 0.31
C GLY A 294 15.65 -6.54 1.23
N ALA A 295 15.36 -7.23 2.33
CA ALA A 295 16.39 -7.72 3.27
C ALA A 295 17.11 -9.01 2.82
N SER A 296 17.14 -9.29 1.52
CA SER A 296 18.11 -10.21 0.91
C SER A 296 18.78 -9.51 -0.27
N ASN A 297 20.11 -9.38 -0.17
CA ASN A 297 21.06 -8.82 -1.14
C ASN A 297 21.21 -7.29 -1.18
N SER A 298 22.10 -6.78 -0.31
CA SER A 298 23.34 -6.15 -0.78
C SER A 298 24.22 -5.69 0.39
N HIS A 299 25.20 -6.51 0.76
CA HIS A 299 26.49 -6.00 1.21
C HIS A 299 27.59 -6.96 0.75
N GLY A 300 28.06 -6.71 -0.47
CA GLY A 300 29.40 -7.11 -0.87
C GLY A 300 30.24 -5.83 -0.94
N SER A 301 31.29 -5.74 -0.13
CA SER A 301 32.64 -5.64 -0.69
C SER A 301 33.69 -5.71 0.42
N ASN A 302 34.49 -6.77 0.40
CA ASN A 302 35.93 -6.58 0.39
C ASN A 302 36.54 -7.69 -0.46
N GLY A 303 36.90 -7.36 -1.68
CA GLY A 303 37.51 -8.27 -2.63
C GLY A 303 39.01 -8.42 -2.41
N ASN A 304 39.50 -9.63 -2.62
CA ASN A 304 40.86 -9.85 -3.09
C ASN A 304 40.89 -11.10 -3.99
N GLY A 305 41.48 -10.99 -5.18
CA GLY A 305 41.98 -12.17 -5.92
C GLY A 305 41.40 -12.44 -7.31
N ARG A 306 42.08 -11.87 -8.31
CA ARG A 306 42.57 -12.50 -9.57
C ARG A 306 41.61 -13.21 -10.54
N SER A 307 41.61 -12.63 -11.75
CA SER A 307 41.60 -13.22 -13.10
C SER A 307 41.63 -14.74 -13.26
N GLU A 308 40.78 -15.26 -14.17
CA GLU A 308 41.22 -16.09 -15.29
C GLU A 308 40.14 -16.26 -16.39
N LYS A 309 40.63 -16.41 -17.62
CA LYS A 309 39.88 -16.60 -18.88
C LYS A 309 39.42 -18.05 -19.03
N SER A 310 38.29 -18.31 -19.69
CA SER A 310 38.20 -19.36 -20.73
C SER A 310 36.93 -19.24 -21.56
N SER A 311 37.00 -19.80 -22.75
CA SER A 311 36.22 -19.61 -23.98
C SER A 311 35.32 -20.83 -24.28
N GLY A 312 34.20 -20.59 -24.99
CA GLY A 312 33.49 -21.53 -25.90
C GLY A 312 32.81 -22.76 -25.26
N GLN A 313 31.83 -23.44 -25.86
CA GLN A 313 30.90 -23.22 -26.98
C GLN A 313 29.99 -24.49 -27.03
N VAL A 314 28.75 -24.36 -27.47
CA VAL A 314 27.89 -25.36 -28.20
C VAL A 314 27.14 -26.49 -27.45
N ALA A 315 25.80 -26.34 -27.46
CA ALA A 315 24.66 -27.23 -27.82
C ALA A 315 24.58 -28.76 -27.46
N THR A 316 23.55 -29.09 -26.65
CA THR A 316 22.46 -30.13 -26.72
C THR A 316 22.55 -31.32 -27.71
N PRO A 317 22.04 -32.55 -27.41
CA PRO A 317 20.59 -32.78 -27.18
C PRO A 317 20.09 -33.96 -26.29
N VAL A 318 18.87 -33.75 -25.75
CA VAL A 318 17.68 -34.65 -25.59
C VAL A 318 17.66 -35.83 -24.59
N ALA A 319 16.65 -35.73 -23.72
CA ALA A 319 15.81 -36.74 -23.03
C ALA A 319 16.37 -37.57 -21.86
N SER A 320 15.90 -37.24 -20.65
CA SER A 320 14.96 -38.11 -19.93
C SER A 320 14.29 -37.34 -18.78
N VAL A 321 12.96 -37.41 -18.74
CA VAL A 321 12.14 -36.95 -17.62
C VAL A 321 12.47 -37.84 -16.43
N SER A 322 13.09 -37.25 -15.42
CA SER A 322 13.17 -37.82 -14.07
C SER A 322 12.78 -36.70 -13.11
N GLN A 323 11.71 -36.98 -12.37
CA GLN A 323 11.13 -36.11 -11.36
C GLN A 323 12.23 -35.62 -10.43
N THR A 324 12.61 -34.36 -10.58
CA THR A 324 13.36 -33.67 -9.54
C THR A 324 12.32 -33.28 -8.51
N GLU A 325 12.13 -34.13 -7.51
CA GLU A 325 11.50 -33.73 -6.26
C GLU A 325 12.25 -32.47 -5.78
N GLY A 326 11.59 -31.32 -5.88
CA GLY A 326 12.14 -30.08 -5.38
C GLY A 326 12.39 -30.26 -3.89
N LEU A 327 13.62 -30.01 -3.43
CA LEU A 327 13.94 -30.04 -2.01
C LEU A 327 13.01 -29.03 -1.32
N GLN A 328 12.22 -29.48 -0.34
CA GLN A 328 11.29 -28.65 0.40
C GLN A 328 11.65 -28.65 1.89
N TYR A 329 11.42 -27.53 2.54
CA TYR A 329 11.35 -27.44 3.99
C TYR A 329 10.06 -28.15 4.48
N ARG A 330 9.97 -28.49 5.77
CA ARG A 330 8.74 -29.14 6.29
C ARG A 330 7.50 -28.23 6.29
N ASP A 331 7.69 -26.92 6.20
CA ASP A 331 6.61 -25.95 5.98
C ASP A 331 6.09 -25.91 4.53
N GLY A 332 6.66 -26.74 3.63
CA GLY A 332 6.26 -26.86 2.23
C GLY A 332 6.89 -25.80 1.30
N ILE A 333 7.72 -24.89 1.82
CA ILE A 333 8.46 -23.93 1.00
C ILE A 333 9.57 -24.67 0.25
N THR A 334 9.73 -24.36 -1.04
CA THR A 334 10.80 -24.94 -1.85
C THR A 334 12.13 -24.30 -1.51
N VAL A 335 13.15 -25.13 -1.28
CA VAL A 335 14.54 -24.70 -1.09
C VAL A 335 15.03 -24.09 -2.40
N ASP A 336 15.62 -22.91 -2.32
CA ASP A 336 16.22 -22.27 -3.49
C ASP A 336 17.51 -23.00 -3.89
N THR A 337 17.39 -23.95 -4.82
CA THR A 337 18.52 -24.73 -5.35
C THR A 337 19.47 -23.89 -6.21
N THR A 338 19.09 -22.67 -6.60
CA THR A 338 19.99 -21.73 -7.29
C THR A 338 20.90 -20.97 -6.32
N ASN A 339 20.58 -21.01 -5.02
CA ASN A 339 21.40 -20.46 -3.96
C ASN A 339 22.32 -21.54 -3.36
N ALA A 340 23.58 -21.58 -3.81
CA ALA A 340 24.56 -22.57 -3.38
C ALA A 340 24.76 -22.63 -1.86
N ALA A 341 24.70 -21.49 -1.16
CA ALA A 341 24.88 -21.43 0.29
C ALA A 341 23.67 -22.02 1.05
N GLU A 342 22.46 -21.80 0.54
CA GLU A 342 21.24 -22.38 1.10
C GLU A 342 21.19 -23.89 0.87
N LEU A 343 21.54 -24.34 -0.35
CA LEU A 343 21.63 -25.75 -0.70
C LEU A 343 22.70 -26.49 0.10
N GLU A 344 23.88 -25.89 0.29
CA GLU A 344 24.96 -26.46 1.11
C GLU A 344 24.57 -26.55 2.59
N ALA A 345 23.98 -25.48 3.15
CA ALA A 345 23.49 -25.48 4.53
C ALA A 345 22.40 -26.54 4.73
N PHE A 346 21.47 -26.66 3.78
CA PHE A 346 20.39 -27.63 3.83
C PHE A 346 20.92 -29.08 3.79
N ASN A 347 21.88 -29.36 2.90
CA ASN A 347 22.53 -30.68 2.82
C ASN A 347 23.37 -30.98 4.08
N ALA A 348 24.03 -29.97 4.64
CA ALA A 348 24.75 -30.11 5.91
C ALA A 348 23.80 -30.39 7.09
N PHE A 349 22.62 -29.75 7.11
CA PHE A 349 21.58 -30.01 8.09
C PHE A 349 21.08 -31.46 7.98
N LYS A 350 20.74 -31.91 6.77
CA LYS A 350 20.33 -33.30 6.52
C LYS A 350 21.39 -34.30 7.00
N SER A 351 22.66 -34.02 6.72
CA SER A 351 23.78 -34.88 7.15
C SER A 351 23.93 -34.92 8.68
N ALA A 352 23.68 -33.79 9.36
CA ALA A 352 23.78 -33.68 10.82
C ALA A 352 22.56 -34.24 11.57
N HIS A 353 21.40 -34.31 10.92
CA HIS A 353 20.12 -34.74 11.50
C HIS A 353 19.55 -36.00 10.83
N HIS A 354 20.42 -36.91 10.39
CA HIS A 354 20.03 -38.23 9.86
C HIS A 354 18.98 -38.17 8.73
N GLU A 355 19.23 -37.36 7.71
CA GLU A 355 18.36 -37.12 6.55
C GLU A 355 17.05 -36.37 6.85
N ASP A 356 16.87 -35.83 8.06
CA ASP A 356 15.71 -35.00 8.40
C ASP A 356 15.80 -33.60 7.78
N PHE A 357 14.64 -33.06 7.40
CA PHE A 357 14.49 -31.79 6.72
C PHE A 357 14.35 -30.64 7.74
N PRO A 358 14.91 -29.43 7.49
CA PRO A 358 14.67 -28.29 8.36
C PRO A 358 13.19 -27.90 8.36
N ALA A 359 12.68 -27.41 9.50
CA ALA A 359 11.27 -27.03 9.63
C ALA A 359 10.89 -25.84 8.72
N SER A 360 11.79 -24.86 8.58
CA SER A 360 11.65 -23.69 7.71
C SER A 360 13.03 -23.13 7.34
N ARG A 361 13.08 -22.14 6.44
CA ARG A 361 14.32 -21.43 6.09
C ARG A 361 14.95 -20.71 7.29
N GLU A 362 14.14 -20.18 8.20
CA GLU A 362 14.59 -19.53 9.44
C GLU A 362 15.22 -20.54 10.40
N THR A 363 14.63 -21.74 10.48
CA THR A 363 15.17 -22.84 11.29
C THR A 363 16.54 -23.27 10.78
N LEU A 364 16.71 -23.37 9.46
CA LEU A 364 18.00 -23.66 8.83
C LEU A 364 19.04 -22.56 9.16
N ARG A 365 18.65 -21.28 9.05
CA ARG A 365 19.53 -20.14 9.36
C ARG A 365 19.93 -20.09 10.84
N ALA A 366 19.01 -20.35 11.75
CA ALA A 366 19.29 -20.42 13.18
C ALA A 366 20.26 -21.56 13.52
N TRP A 367 20.09 -22.72 12.88
CA TRP A 367 21.02 -23.84 13.04
C TRP A 367 22.43 -23.50 12.52
N VAL A 368 22.56 -22.91 11.33
CA VAL A 368 23.86 -22.46 10.78
C VAL A 368 24.52 -21.41 11.69
N ALA A 369 23.75 -20.47 12.23
CA ALA A 369 24.26 -19.47 13.17
C ALA A 369 24.78 -20.12 14.46
N SER A 370 24.13 -21.19 14.95
CA SER A 370 24.56 -21.92 16.15
C SER A 370 25.89 -22.67 15.96
N LEU A 371 26.23 -23.06 14.73
CA LEU A 371 27.53 -23.68 14.39
C LEU A 371 28.66 -22.65 14.34
N ASN A 372 28.37 -21.44 13.85
CA ASN A 372 29.34 -20.35 13.77
C ASN A 372 29.62 -19.68 15.13
N GLY A 373 28.71 -19.81 16.10
CA GLY A 373 28.89 -19.29 17.47
C GLY A 373 29.70 -20.20 18.41
N LYS A 374 30.22 -21.33 17.94
CA LYS A 374 31.02 -22.29 18.72
C LYS A 374 32.52 -22.35 18.34
N LYS A 375 33.03 -21.35 17.62
CA LYS A 375 34.47 -21.21 17.33
C LYS A 375 35.15 -20.21 18.25
#